data_AF-A0A6I4XRT1-F1
#
_entry.id   AF-A0A6I4XRT1-F1
#
_cell.length_a   1.000
_cell.length_b   1.000
_cell.length_c   1.000
_cell.angle_alpha   90.00
_cell.angle_beta   90.00
_cell.angle_gamma   90.00
#
_symmetry.space_group_name_H-M   'P 1'
#
loop_
_entity.id
_entity.type
_entity.pdbx_description
1 polymer ?
#
loop_
_entity_poly.entity_id
_entity_poly.type
_entity_poly.pdbx_seq_one_letter_code
_entity_poly.pdbx_strand_id
1 'polypeptide(L)'
;QKPETKQFQLKIPEDVQLIKLFPSLTGAIVKLSMTIDGETVPVAATNAFLVQENVYYFLDTQVPVIEVTDAQMAGKDLTVAIDYFFEGNYSERENTFIHALLDERNQFLEEMNKQTETAPMPTGKYKRITLTKFDKMINLTIDDIAR
;
A
#
# COMPACT_ATOMS: atom_id res chain seq x y z
N GLN A 1 5.89 -21.01 -6.28
CA GLN A 1 7.28 -20.77 -5.80
C GLN A 1 7.21 -20.38 -4.34
N LYS A 2 8.26 -20.63 -3.53
CA LYS A 2 8.32 -20.01 -2.19
C LYS A 2 8.62 -18.52 -2.42
N PRO A 3 7.88 -17.59 -1.80
CA PRO A 3 8.15 -16.17 -1.95
C PRO A 3 9.54 -15.85 -1.40
N GLU A 4 10.24 -14.95 -2.07
CA GLU A 4 11.49 -14.39 -1.56
C GLU A 4 11.15 -13.35 -0.49
N THR A 5 11.75 -13.48 0.69
CA THR A 5 11.60 -12.51 1.78
C THR A 5 12.77 -11.52 1.75
N LYS A 6 12.47 -10.25 1.53
CA LYS A 6 13.44 -9.15 1.71
C LYS A 6 13.15 -8.46 3.04
N GLN A 7 14.17 -8.33 3.89
CA GLN A 7 14.06 -7.68 5.20
C GLN A 7 15.02 -6.49 5.30
N PHE A 8 14.51 -5.40 5.83
CA PHE A 8 15.22 -4.15 6.04
C PHE A 8 15.07 -3.69 7.48
N GLN A 9 16.15 -3.17 8.04
CA GLN A 9 16.16 -2.55 9.36
C GLN A 9 16.83 -1.19 9.25
N LEU A 10 16.17 -0.17 9.77
CA LEU A 10 16.73 1.18 9.79
C LEU A 10 16.24 1.95 11.01
N LYS A 11 17.08 2.86 11.47
CA LYS A 11 16.67 3.83 12.49
C LYS A 11 15.95 4.99 11.81
N ILE A 12 14.72 5.26 12.22
CA ILE A 12 13.93 6.38 11.70
C ILE A 12 14.55 7.68 12.23
N PRO A 13 14.90 8.66 11.37
CA PRO A 13 15.35 9.97 11.83
C PRO A 13 14.33 10.67 12.73
N GLU A 14 14.82 11.52 13.64
CA GLU A 14 14.02 12.14 14.71
C GLU A 14 12.96 13.14 14.25
N ASP A 15 12.91 13.46 12.95
CA ASP A 15 11.99 14.44 12.40
C ASP A 15 11.05 13.90 11.31
N VAL A 16 11.00 12.58 11.15
CA VAL A 16 10.16 11.90 10.17
C VAL A 16 8.74 11.75 10.67
N GLN A 17 7.78 12.07 9.79
CA GLN A 17 6.34 11.99 10.07
C GLN A 17 5.57 11.11 9.08
N LEU A 18 6.24 10.68 8.00
CA LEU A 18 5.66 9.80 6.99
C LEU A 18 6.75 8.89 6.42
N ILE A 19 6.45 7.59 6.35
CA ILE A 19 7.23 6.62 5.60
C ILE A 19 6.41 6.26 4.35
N LYS A 20 7.02 6.43 3.17
CA LYS A 20 6.48 5.89 1.93
C LYS A 20 7.34 4.72 1.49
N LEU A 21 6.71 3.56 1.36
CA LEU A 21 7.31 2.37 0.80
C LEU A 21 6.86 2.19 -0.64
N PHE A 22 7.85 1.96 -1.50
CA PHE A 22 7.68 1.53 -2.88
C PHE A 22 8.21 0.11 -2.98
N PRO A 23 7.37 -0.92 -2.73
CA PRO A 23 7.83 -2.30 -2.72
C PRO A 23 8.23 -2.79 -4.12
N SER A 24 7.80 -2.12 -5.19
CA SER A 24 8.27 -2.37 -6.55
C SER A 24 8.13 -1.11 -7.40
N LEU A 25 8.82 -1.05 -8.54
CA LEU A 25 8.59 -0.06 -9.59
C LEU A 25 7.49 -0.48 -10.59
N THR A 26 7.00 -1.71 -10.45
CA THR A 26 5.98 -2.33 -11.30
C THR A 26 4.90 -2.96 -10.42
N GLY A 27 3.88 -3.58 -11.02
CA GLY A 27 2.88 -4.32 -10.26
C GLY A 27 3.50 -5.44 -9.44
N ALA A 28 2.94 -5.64 -8.23
CA ALA A 28 3.39 -6.69 -7.34
C ALA A 28 2.23 -7.25 -6.50
N ILE A 29 2.42 -8.48 -6.02
CA ILE A 29 1.63 -9.07 -4.94
C ILE A 29 2.60 -9.38 -3.81
N VAL A 30 2.44 -8.68 -2.68
CA VAL A 30 3.40 -8.72 -1.58
C VAL A 30 2.70 -8.94 -0.24
N LYS A 31 3.32 -9.74 0.62
CA LYS A 31 2.98 -9.74 2.06
C LYS A 31 3.88 -8.73 2.76
N LEU A 32 3.29 -7.74 3.42
CA LEU A 32 4.05 -6.76 4.20
C LEU A 32 3.94 -7.07 5.69
N SER A 33 5.07 -7.08 6.37
CA SER A 33 5.16 -6.96 7.82
C SER A 33 6.01 -5.74 8.16
N MET A 34 5.47 -4.82 8.94
CA MET A 34 6.19 -3.65 9.40
C MET A 34 6.05 -3.52 10.91
N THR A 35 7.18 -3.34 11.58
CA THR A 35 7.22 -3.07 13.01
C THR A 35 8.09 -1.86 13.33
N ILE A 36 7.69 -1.10 14.35
CA ILE A 36 8.48 -0.03 14.95
C ILE A 36 8.71 -0.39 16.41
N ASP A 37 9.98 -0.48 16.83
CA ASP A 37 10.41 -1.00 18.14
C ASP A 37 9.75 -2.36 18.48
N GLY A 38 9.48 -3.18 17.46
CA GLY A 38 8.85 -4.49 17.59
C GLY A 38 7.32 -4.51 17.60
N GLU A 39 6.65 -3.35 17.58
CA GLU A 39 5.19 -3.24 17.51
C GLU A 39 4.71 -3.11 16.07
N THR A 40 3.68 -3.88 15.69
CA THR A 40 3.10 -3.82 14.33
C THR A 40 2.50 -2.45 14.05
N VAL A 41 2.84 -1.89 12.90
CA VAL A 41 2.39 -0.55 12.51
C VAL A 41 1.25 -0.64 11.49
N PRO A 42 0.14 0.10 11.69
CA PRO A 42 -0.94 0.14 10.71
C PRO A 42 -0.53 0.92 9.47
N VAL A 43 -1.01 0.46 8.31
CA VAL A 43 -0.91 1.20 7.05
C VAL A 43 -1.93 2.34 7.05
N ALA A 44 -1.46 3.55 6.76
CA ALA A 44 -2.28 4.75 6.70
C ALA A 44 -2.98 4.90 5.34
N ALA A 45 -2.26 4.62 4.26
CA ALA A 45 -2.81 4.64 2.90
C ALA A 45 -2.05 3.69 1.98
N THR A 46 -2.72 3.23 0.92
CA THR A 46 -2.09 2.44 -0.14
C THR A 46 -2.90 2.55 -1.43
N ASN A 47 -2.25 2.36 -2.58
CA ASN A 47 -2.92 2.21 -3.87
C ASN A 47 -3.15 0.74 -4.27
N ALA A 48 -2.98 -0.21 -3.34
CA ALA A 48 -3.38 -1.60 -3.56
C ALA A 48 -4.88 -1.64 -3.89
N PHE A 49 -5.25 -2.36 -4.95
CA PHE A 49 -6.66 -2.49 -5.32
C PHE A 49 -7.41 -3.47 -4.39
N LEU A 50 -6.66 -4.36 -3.74
CA LEU A 50 -7.12 -5.33 -2.77
C LEU A 50 -6.09 -5.47 -1.65
N VAL A 51 -6.59 -5.53 -0.41
CA VAL A 51 -5.79 -5.85 0.77
C VAL A 51 -6.53 -6.96 1.52
N GLN A 52 -5.85 -8.09 1.75
CA GLN A 52 -6.37 -9.21 2.54
C GLN A 52 -5.37 -9.54 3.63
N GLU A 53 -5.78 -9.37 4.89
CA GLU A 53 -4.92 -9.45 6.07
C GLU A 53 -3.76 -8.44 5.98
N ASN A 54 -2.62 -8.87 5.42
CA ASN A 54 -1.44 -8.06 5.15
C ASN A 54 -0.82 -8.36 3.77
N VAL A 55 -1.59 -8.96 2.88
CA VAL A 55 -1.24 -9.18 1.47
C VAL A 55 -1.85 -8.06 0.64
N TYR A 56 -1.00 -7.38 -0.12
CA TYR A 56 -1.34 -6.22 -0.93
C TYR A 56 -1.21 -6.59 -2.39
N TYR A 57 -2.26 -6.30 -3.16
CA TYR A 57 -2.32 -6.58 -4.59
C TYR A 57 -2.30 -5.27 -5.36
N PHE A 58 -1.30 -5.12 -6.24
CA PHE A 58 -1.08 -3.92 -7.04
C PHE A 58 -1.19 -4.23 -8.53
N LEU A 59 -1.65 -3.25 -9.30
CA LEU A 59 -1.70 -3.32 -10.76
C LEU A 59 -0.31 -3.11 -11.35
N ASP A 60 0.00 -3.77 -12.46
CA ASP A 60 1.23 -3.55 -13.25
C ASP A 60 1.31 -2.17 -13.90
N THR A 61 0.16 -1.54 -14.11
CA THR A 61 0.04 -0.19 -14.67
C THR A 61 0.34 0.94 -13.68
N GLN A 62 0.60 0.64 -12.41
CA GLN A 62 0.86 1.63 -11.37
C GLN A 62 2.09 1.23 -10.55
N VAL A 63 2.82 2.22 -10.06
CA VAL A 63 3.87 1.98 -9.07
C VAL A 63 3.20 1.69 -7.71
N PRO A 64 3.44 0.53 -7.09
CA PRO A 64 2.95 0.22 -5.74
C PRO A 64 3.42 1.24 -4.70
N VAL A 65 2.51 1.68 -3.84
CA VAL A 65 2.78 2.61 -2.74
C VAL A 65 2.06 2.16 -1.48
N ILE A 66 2.80 2.16 -0.37
CA ILE A 66 2.26 1.97 0.98
C ILE A 66 2.76 3.14 1.85
N GLU A 67 1.84 3.85 2.47
CA GLU A 67 2.11 4.98 3.35
C GLU A 67 1.86 4.59 4.81
N VAL A 68 2.81 4.91 5.66
CA VAL A 68 2.75 4.66 7.10
C VAL A 68 3.00 5.96 7.84
N THR A 69 2.06 6.28 8.74
CA THR A 69 2.13 7.44 9.61
C THR A 69 1.89 6.98 11.03
N ASP A 70 2.84 7.24 11.93
CA ASP A 70 2.66 7.05 13.36
C ASP A 70 3.19 8.30 14.07
N ALA A 71 2.44 8.80 15.05
CA ALA A 71 2.80 9.99 15.82
C ALA A 71 4.10 9.82 16.63
N GLN A 72 4.53 8.57 16.87
CA GLN A 72 5.67 8.23 17.71
C GLN A 72 6.78 7.46 16.98
N MET A 73 6.79 7.41 15.64
CA MET A 73 7.82 6.65 14.93
C MET A 73 9.20 7.29 14.88
N ALA A 74 9.27 8.61 15.06
CA ALA A 74 10.53 9.33 14.93
C ALA A 74 11.55 8.86 15.98
N GLY A 75 12.79 8.59 15.54
CA GLY A 75 13.87 8.13 16.40
C GLY A 75 13.86 6.63 16.74
N LYS A 76 12.82 5.88 16.34
CA LYS A 76 12.62 4.46 16.65
C LYS A 76 13.21 3.53 15.58
N ASP A 77 13.35 2.25 15.92
CA ASP A 77 13.85 1.22 15.01
C ASP A 77 12.72 0.65 14.15
N LEU A 78 12.82 0.84 12.84
CA LEU A 78 11.91 0.28 11.86
C LEU A 78 12.43 -1.06 11.36
N THR A 79 11.59 -2.09 11.38
CA THR A 79 11.80 -3.33 10.63
C THR A 79 10.71 -3.47 9.58
N VAL A 80 11.13 -3.69 8.33
CA VAL A 80 10.23 -3.97 7.20
C VAL A 80 10.60 -5.34 6.64
N ALA A 81 9.63 -6.25 6.53
CA ALA A 81 9.78 -7.52 5.83
C ALA A 81 8.72 -7.61 4.74
N ILE A 82 9.16 -7.96 3.52
CA ILE A 82 8.30 -8.08 2.35
C ILE A 82 8.51 -9.47 1.76
N ASP A 83 7.44 -10.27 1.72
CA ASP A 83 7.42 -11.52 0.97
C ASP A 83 6.85 -11.24 -0.43
N TYR A 84 7.67 -11.40 -1.46
CA TYR A 84 7.26 -11.21 -2.85
C TYR A 84 6.65 -12.51 -3.38
N PHE A 85 5.32 -12.51 -3.57
CA PHE A 85 4.66 -13.60 -4.29
C PHE A 85 4.81 -13.40 -5.80
N PHE A 86 4.75 -12.14 -6.23
CA PHE A 86 4.95 -11.74 -7.61
C PHE A 86 5.48 -10.31 -7.71
N GLU A 87 6.38 -10.06 -8.65
CA GLU A 87 6.89 -8.73 -9.00
C GLU A 87 7.21 -8.66 -10.50
N GLY A 88 6.76 -7.59 -11.20
CA GLY A 88 7.10 -7.37 -12.61
C GLY A 88 5.99 -7.73 -13.59
N ASN A 89 6.38 -8.24 -14.77
CA ASN A 89 5.44 -8.64 -15.81
C ASN A 89 4.77 -9.97 -15.46
N TYR A 90 3.52 -9.89 -14.99
CA TYR A 90 2.65 -11.04 -14.78
C TYR A 90 2.62 -11.97 -16.00
N SER A 91 2.70 -13.28 -15.76
CA SER A 91 2.31 -14.24 -16.80
C SER A 91 0.83 -14.02 -17.15
N GLU A 92 0.41 -14.47 -18.34
CA GLU A 92 -1.00 -14.38 -18.76
C GLU A 92 -1.97 -14.98 -17.72
N ARG A 93 -1.55 -16.04 -17.04
CA ARG A 93 -2.31 -16.67 -15.95
C ARG A 93 -2.45 -15.77 -14.73
N GLU A 94 -1.39 -15.10 -14.32
CA GLU A 94 -1.38 -14.18 -13.18
C GLU A 94 -2.17 -12.91 -13.49
N ASN A 95 -2.02 -12.38 -14.71
CA ASN A 95 -2.85 -11.27 -15.20
C ASN A 95 -4.33 -11.64 -15.18
N THR A 96 -4.69 -12.81 -15.70
CA THR A 96 -6.08 -13.29 -15.70
C THR A 96 -6.62 -13.41 -14.27
N PHE A 97 -5.80 -13.92 -13.34
CA PHE A 97 -6.18 -14.02 -11.93
C PHE A 97 -6.39 -12.65 -11.27
N ILE A 98 -5.47 -11.71 -11.48
CA ILE A 98 -5.57 -10.34 -10.96
C ILE A 98 -6.81 -9.62 -11.52
N HIS A 99 -7.06 -9.75 -12.82
CA HIS A 99 -8.25 -9.18 -13.47
C HIS A 99 -9.55 -9.82 -12.97
N ALA A 100 -9.59 -11.13 -12.75
CA ALA A 100 -10.75 -11.79 -12.16
C ALA A 100 -11.05 -11.26 -10.74
N LEU A 101 -10.01 -11.07 -9.90
CA LEU A 101 -10.17 -10.48 -8.56
C LEU A 101 -10.65 -9.02 -8.60
N LEU A 102 -10.16 -8.24 -9.57
CA LEU A 102 -10.61 -6.86 -9.79
C LEU A 102 -12.08 -6.80 -10.19
N ASP A 103 -12.49 -7.67 -11.12
CA ASP A 103 -13.86 -7.74 -11.60
C ASP A 103 -14.82 -8.15 -10.46
N GLU A 104 -14.45 -9.16 -9.66
CA GLU A 104 -15.21 -9.57 -8.48
C GLU A 104 -15.35 -8.44 -7.46
N ARG A 105 -14.25 -7.73 -7.15
CA ARG A 105 -14.26 -6.56 -6.26
C ARG A 105 -15.16 -5.45 -6.78
N ASN A 106 -15.13 -5.18 -8.09
CA ASN A 106 -15.95 -4.13 -8.70
C ASN A 106 -17.43 -4.51 -8.70
N GLN A 107 -17.77 -5.76 -9.00
CA GLN A 107 -19.14 -6.27 -8.90
C GLN A 107 -19.68 -6.14 -7.47
N PHE A 108 -18.89 -6.56 -6.47
CA PHE A 108 -19.27 -6.43 -5.06
C PHE A 108 -19.57 -4.97 -4.67
N LEU A 109 -18.75 -4.02 -5.12
CA LEU A 109 -18.98 -2.61 -4.82
C LEU A 109 -20.17 -2.01 -5.57
N GLU A 110 -20.41 -2.44 -6.80
CA GLU A 110 -21.63 -2.06 -7.52
C GLU A 110 -22.88 -2.56 -6.79
N GLU A 111 -22.86 -3.78 -6.26
CA GLU A 111 -23.95 -4.32 -5.44
C GLU A 111 -24.13 -3.55 -4.12
N MET A 112 -23.05 -3.22 -3.42
CA MET A 112 -23.11 -2.38 -2.22
C MET A 112 -23.67 -0.98 -2.50
N ASN A 113 -23.27 -0.36 -3.62
CA ASN A 113 -23.76 0.95 -4.02
C ASN A 113 -25.27 0.90 -4.36
N LYS A 114 -25.74 -0.15 -5.04
CA LYS A 114 -27.17 -0.37 -5.29
C LYS A 114 -27.98 -0.56 -4.00
N GLN A 115 -27.41 -1.20 -2.97
CA GLN A 115 -28.06 -1.36 -1.67
C GLN A 115 -28.11 -0.05 -0.85
N THR A 116 -27.15 0.85 -1.06
CA THR A 116 -27.06 2.14 -0.34
C THR A 116 -27.82 3.29 -1.02
N GLU A 117 -28.44 3.08 -2.20
CA GLU A 117 -29.39 3.99 -2.85
C GLU A 117 -30.76 4.11 -2.12
N THR A 118 -30.78 4.04 -0.79
CA THR A 118 -31.98 4.25 0.05
C THR A 118 -31.78 5.33 1.11
N ALA A 119 -31.32 6.52 0.72
CA ALA A 119 -31.76 7.80 1.29
C ALA A 119 -31.11 8.97 0.54
N PRO A 120 -31.85 9.96 0.03
CA PRO A 120 -31.23 11.17 -0.51
C PRO A 120 -30.59 11.98 0.63
N MET A 121 -29.27 12.15 0.59
CA MET A 121 -28.61 13.11 1.49
C MET A 121 -28.96 14.55 1.08
N PRO A 122 -29.26 15.45 2.04
CA PRO A 122 -29.56 16.84 1.74
C PRO A 122 -28.33 17.57 1.18
N THR A 123 -28.51 18.20 0.02
CA THR A 123 -27.48 18.93 -0.74
C THR A 123 -27.15 20.28 -0.09
N GLY A 124 -26.38 20.26 1.00
CA GLY A 124 -25.75 21.45 1.56
C GLY A 124 -24.43 21.78 0.83
N LYS A 125 -24.30 22.98 0.27
CA LYS A 125 -23.05 23.45 -0.38
C LYS A 125 -21.95 23.61 0.67
N TYR A 126 -20.86 22.86 0.57
CA TYR A 126 -19.62 23.12 1.31
C TYR A 126 -18.44 23.36 0.36
N LYS A 127 -17.49 24.20 0.79
CA LYS A 127 -16.23 24.47 0.09
C LYS A 127 -15.09 23.75 0.82
N ARG A 128 -14.36 22.90 0.10
CA ARG A 128 -13.18 22.18 0.58
C ARG A 128 -11.96 23.11 0.56
N ILE A 129 -11.28 23.24 1.69
CA ILE A 129 -9.96 23.89 1.79
C ILE A 129 -8.94 22.79 2.14
N THR A 130 -7.82 22.75 1.42
CA THR A 130 -6.73 21.80 1.67
C THR A 130 -5.41 22.57 1.74
N LEU A 131 -4.70 22.43 2.86
CA LEU A 131 -3.35 22.95 3.08
C LEU A 131 -2.40 21.78 3.24
N THR A 132 -1.26 21.77 2.54
CA THR A 132 -0.21 20.76 2.74
C THR A 132 1.16 21.38 2.51
N LYS A 133 2.06 21.21 3.49
CA LYS A 133 3.46 21.66 3.47
C LYS A 133 4.34 20.40 3.53
N PHE A 134 5.31 20.28 2.62
CA PHE A 134 6.22 19.13 2.54
C PHE A 134 7.68 19.59 2.68
N ASP A 135 8.26 19.46 3.88
CA ASP A 135 9.68 19.76 4.12
C ASP A 135 10.49 18.54 4.64
N LYS A 136 9.85 17.40 4.98
CA LYS A 136 10.50 16.29 5.73
C LYS A 136 10.03 14.89 5.29
N MET A 137 10.34 14.52 4.05
CA MET A 137 9.96 13.23 3.46
C MET A 137 11.17 12.31 3.38
N ILE A 138 11.03 11.05 3.80
CA ILE A 138 11.93 9.98 3.39
C ILE A 138 11.28 9.21 2.26
N ASN A 139 12.02 9.09 1.15
CA ASN A 139 11.66 8.24 0.04
C ASN A 139 12.50 6.97 0.14
N LEU A 140 11.87 5.83 0.41
CA LEU A 140 12.55 4.54 0.41
C LEU A 140 12.15 3.79 -0.86
N THR A 141 13.05 3.85 -1.84
CA THR A 141 12.98 3.05 -3.07
C THR A 141 13.76 1.76 -2.85
N ILE A 142 13.09 0.62 -2.99
CA ILE A 142 13.73 -0.69 -2.91
C ILE A 142 13.81 -1.21 -4.35
N ASP A 143 14.88 -0.80 -5.03
CA ASP A 143 15.18 -1.27 -6.39
C ASP A 143 16.16 -2.43 -6.36
N ASP A 144 15.90 -3.46 -7.17
CA ASP A 144 16.93 -4.39 -7.60
C ASP A 144 17.71 -3.75 -8.77
N ILE A 145 18.96 -3.36 -8.54
CA ILE A 145 19.92 -3.17 -9.63
C ILE A 145 20.37 -4.57 -10.03
N ALA A 146 19.67 -5.11 -11.03
CA ALA A 146 19.91 -6.43 -11.60
C ALA A 146 21.39 -6.72 -11.91
N ARG A 147 21.75 -7.99 -11.79
CA ARG A 147 22.59 -8.66 -12.77
C ARG A 147 21.94 -9.94 -13.25
#